data_AF-A0A9C9EPL0-F1
#
_entry.id   AF-A0A9C9EPL0-F1
#
_cell.length_a   1.000
_cell.length_b   1.000
_cell.length_c   1.000
_cell.angle_alpha   90.00
_cell.angle_beta   90.00
_cell.angle_gamma   90.00
#
_symmetry.space_group_name_H-M   'P 1'
#
loop_
_entity.id
_entity.type
_entity.pdbx_description
1 polymer ?
#
loop_
_entity_poly.entity_id
_entity_poly.type
_entity_poly.pdbx_seq_one_letter_code
_entity_poly.pdbx_strand_id
1 'polypeptide(L)'
;MRWIILIFSLIAFSHIVVMAQEGGLGFIYDYSVFPVPDGSGDCYLEIYFGIPCNQLTFEKVEGSLEANLLLGVRLLDEDGNVVLEDIEGVKKSVSSLEEAESERLILEQLTYRIEGGYYRGELGVTDVLSKTTGTSIMEIEEIKDIGDGIIYDLQLASNIYTSEDEQSIFFKNGFIVLPNPSRIYREPVNIPLYFEVNHFGDGEKVVEYIIADAAGEKKWAMERRYSVSGHSILVDTLKVGEIGVGYYQLIVRIEGVEKRKTFVVYSEEYEAEIALLLQSKSLKPYTEEESARIRKEISIIADKEEIELYDSLPLELRPYFVERFWKRRDPTPETQFNELKEAFYERLEYVNEKFSISNKEGWQTDMGRVYLKYGEPDEISSQPMGLSSMVGIDVSTFETEPTEAWEYHSGGEFHTGAIFIFVDYDNDGEYNFFG
;
A
#
# COMPACT_ATOMS: atom_id res chain seq x y z
N MET A 1 -45.43 1.53 8.58
CA MET A 1 -45.81 2.61 7.65
C MET A 1 -45.21 2.24 6.29
N ARG A 2 -45.99 2.32 5.20
CA ARG A 2 -45.59 1.84 3.87
C ARG A 2 -44.35 2.61 3.39
N TRP A 3 -43.24 1.91 3.19
CA TRP A 3 -42.03 2.47 2.58
C TRP A 3 -42.27 2.65 1.07
N ILE A 4 -42.00 3.86 0.59
CA ILE A 4 -41.96 4.20 -0.82
C ILE A 4 -40.68 3.57 -1.36
N ILE A 5 -40.82 2.48 -2.12
CA ILE A 5 -39.75 1.95 -2.96
C ILE A 5 -39.56 2.98 -4.08
N LEU A 6 -38.56 3.84 -3.95
CA LEU A 6 -38.06 4.63 -5.06
C LEU A 6 -37.29 3.67 -5.95
N ILE A 7 -37.95 3.23 -7.03
CA ILE A 7 -37.35 2.52 -8.15
C ILE A 7 -36.35 3.48 -8.81
N PHE A 8 -35.09 3.46 -8.40
CA PHE A 8 -33.99 3.95 -9.22
C PHE A 8 -33.58 2.82 -10.15
N SER A 9 -34.25 2.74 -11.29
CA SER A 9 -33.94 1.78 -12.34
C SER A 9 -32.52 2.01 -12.89
N LEU A 10 -31.67 0.98 -12.79
CA LEU A 10 -30.86 0.39 -13.87
C LEU A 10 -29.94 1.25 -14.77
N ILE A 11 -29.82 2.56 -14.57
CA ILE A 11 -29.02 3.45 -15.43
C ILE A 11 -27.78 3.99 -14.69
N ALA A 12 -27.67 3.80 -13.36
CA ALA A 12 -26.54 4.30 -12.59
C ALA A 12 -25.27 3.43 -12.69
N PHE A 13 -25.40 2.12 -12.96
CA PHE A 13 -24.24 1.22 -13.06
C PHE A 13 -23.55 1.23 -14.45
N SER A 14 -24.24 1.63 -15.53
CA SER A 14 -23.62 1.68 -16.86
C SER A 14 -22.58 2.80 -17.03
N HIS A 15 -22.40 3.64 -16.00
CA HIS A 15 -21.36 4.67 -15.95
C HIS A 15 -20.26 4.37 -14.92
N ILE A 16 -20.31 3.23 -14.23
CA ILE A 16 -19.20 2.76 -13.39
C ILE A 16 -18.28 1.89 -14.26
N VAL A 17 -17.82 2.49 -15.37
CA VAL A 17 -16.74 1.94 -16.19
C VAL A 17 -15.75 3.08 -16.36
N VAL A 18 -14.61 2.91 -15.69
CA VAL A 18 -13.35 3.62 -15.95
C VAL A 18 -13.46 5.14 -15.90
N MET A 19 -13.47 5.68 -14.68
CA MET A 19 -12.65 6.82 -14.34
C MET A 19 -12.04 6.55 -12.97
N ALA A 20 -10.75 6.20 -12.94
CA ALA A 20 -9.94 6.53 -11.77
C ALA A 20 -9.96 8.05 -11.69
N GLN A 21 -10.91 8.61 -10.95
CA GLN A 21 -11.04 10.04 -10.76
C GLN A 21 -10.37 10.40 -9.44
N GLU A 22 -9.25 11.11 -9.56
CA GLU A 22 -8.61 11.83 -8.47
C GLU A 22 -9.67 12.68 -7.75
N GLY A 23 -10.04 12.31 -6.51
CA GLY A 23 -10.99 13.10 -5.70
C GLY A 23 -11.84 12.33 -4.69
N GLY A 24 -11.98 11.01 -4.83
CA GLY A 24 -12.93 10.21 -4.03
C GLY A 24 -12.53 9.82 -2.60
N LEU A 25 -13.49 9.23 -1.88
CA LEU A 25 -13.35 8.67 -0.52
C LEU A 25 -12.36 7.48 -0.56
N GLY A 26 -11.32 7.52 0.26
CA GLY A 26 -10.36 6.45 0.43
C GLY A 26 -10.91 5.36 1.35
N PHE A 27 -10.72 4.10 0.96
CA PHE A 27 -11.01 2.95 1.81
C PHE A 27 -10.02 1.83 1.52
N ILE A 28 -9.86 0.95 2.49
CA ILE A 28 -9.01 -0.23 2.40
C ILE A 28 -9.92 -1.44 2.38
N TYR A 29 -9.47 -2.50 1.71
CA TYR A 29 -10.18 -3.75 1.73
C TYR A 29 -9.22 -4.93 1.86
N ASP A 30 -9.77 -6.03 2.38
CA ASP A 30 -9.21 -7.36 2.24
C ASP A 30 -10.39 -8.32 1.99
N TYR A 31 -10.11 -9.54 1.56
CA TYR A 31 -11.10 -10.58 1.45
C TYR A 31 -10.56 -11.91 1.96
N SER A 32 -11.50 -12.80 2.28
CA SER A 32 -11.24 -14.21 2.52
C SER A 32 -12.33 -15.06 1.88
N VAL A 33 -11.94 -16.24 1.45
CA VAL A 33 -12.82 -17.26 0.91
C VAL A 33 -12.85 -18.46 1.85
N PHE A 34 -14.05 -18.82 2.29
CA PHE A 34 -14.33 -19.95 3.18
C PHE A 34 -15.35 -20.90 2.55
N PRO A 35 -15.36 -22.19 2.92
CA PRO A 35 -16.31 -23.14 2.34
C PRO A 35 -17.73 -22.92 2.87
N VAL A 36 -18.73 -23.24 2.05
CA VAL A 36 -20.09 -23.46 2.55
C VAL A 36 -20.21 -24.91 3.04
N PRO A 37 -20.57 -25.17 4.31
CA PRO A 37 -20.62 -26.51 4.89
C PRO A 37 -21.91 -27.27 4.52
N ASP A 38 -22.40 -27.14 3.28
CA ASP A 38 -23.61 -27.81 2.79
C ASP A 38 -23.33 -28.83 1.67
N GLY A 39 -22.06 -28.98 1.27
CA GLY A 39 -21.63 -29.92 0.24
C GLY A 39 -21.94 -29.48 -1.19
N SER A 40 -22.35 -28.23 -1.41
CA SER A 40 -22.59 -27.66 -2.74
C SER A 40 -21.33 -27.51 -3.59
N GLY A 41 -20.18 -27.28 -2.95
CA GLY A 41 -18.97 -26.79 -3.64
C GLY A 41 -18.81 -25.27 -3.56
N ASP A 42 -19.85 -24.55 -3.13
CA ASP A 42 -19.84 -23.10 -3.04
C ASP A 42 -18.96 -22.60 -1.90
N CYS A 43 -18.53 -21.34 -2.03
CA CYS A 43 -17.75 -20.64 -1.04
C CYS A 43 -18.47 -19.37 -0.56
N TYR A 44 -18.21 -19.00 0.69
CA TYR A 44 -18.45 -17.66 1.20
C TYR A 44 -17.26 -16.78 0.84
N LEU A 45 -17.50 -15.78 -0.01
CA LEU A 45 -16.62 -14.64 -0.19
C LEU A 45 -16.98 -13.59 0.86
N GLU A 46 -16.04 -13.33 1.76
CA GLU A 46 -16.13 -12.23 2.71
C GLU A 46 -15.23 -11.09 2.27
N ILE A 47 -15.81 -9.89 2.18
CA ILE A 47 -15.10 -8.66 1.79
C ILE A 47 -15.13 -7.74 3.00
N TYR A 48 -13.96 -7.40 3.52
CA TYR A 48 -13.80 -6.53 4.67
C TYR A 48 -13.42 -5.13 4.22
N PHE A 49 -14.10 -4.12 4.74
CA PHE A 49 -13.80 -2.71 4.45
C PHE A 49 -13.24 -2.03 5.70
N GLY A 50 -12.23 -1.19 5.50
CA GLY A 50 -11.74 -0.22 6.48
C GLY A 50 -11.94 1.18 5.93
N ILE A 51 -12.83 1.95 6.55
CA ILE A 51 -13.25 3.27 6.07
C ILE A 51 -12.83 4.31 7.12
N PRO A 52 -11.91 5.24 6.82
CA PRO A 52 -11.48 6.26 7.79
C PRO A 52 -12.62 7.21 8.19
N CYS A 53 -12.85 7.38 9.50
CA CYS A 53 -13.92 8.23 10.03
C CYS A 53 -13.82 9.68 9.51
N ASN A 54 -12.61 10.26 9.52
CA ASN A 54 -12.35 11.63 9.11
C ASN A 54 -12.69 11.97 7.64
N GLN A 55 -13.05 10.98 6.83
CA GLN A 55 -13.52 11.16 5.45
C GLN A 55 -15.04 11.17 5.31
N LEU A 56 -15.78 10.87 6.39
CA LEU A 56 -17.23 10.74 6.38
C LEU A 56 -17.92 12.01 6.88
N THR A 57 -19.08 12.30 6.30
CA THR A 57 -19.95 13.37 6.78
C THR A 57 -20.96 12.81 7.77
N PHE A 58 -20.86 13.26 9.01
CA PHE A 58 -21.79 12.85 10.06
C PHE A 58 -22.93 13.86 10.25
N GLU A 59 -24.14 13.36 10.42
CA GLU A 59 -25.29 14.13 10.87
C GLU A 59 -25.56 13.88 12.36
N LYS A 60 -26.04 14.90 13.07
CA LYS A 60 -26.35 14.77 14.49
C LYS A 60 -27.72 14.12 14.69
N VAL A 61 -27.75 12.97 15.36
CA VAL A 61 -28.97 12.22 15.68
C VAL A 61 -28.98 11.90 17.17
N GLU A 62 -30.04 12.32 17.88
CA GLU A 62 -30.26 12.14 19.33
C GLU A 62 -29.13 11.48 20.15
N GLY A 63 -28.10 12.26 20.50
CA GLY A 63 -27.01 11.81 21.38
C GLY A 63 -25.83 11.12 20.68
N SER A 64 -25.85 11.00 19.35
CA SER A 64 -24.79 10.45 18.51
C SER A 64 -24.59 11.25 17.22
N LEU A 65 -23.54 10.90 16.49
CA LEU A 65 -23.26 11.36 15.14
C LEU A 65 -23.38 10.15 14.22
N GLU A 66 -24.19 10.24 13.17
CA GLU A 66 -24.42 9.13 12.24
C GLU A 66 -23.91 9.43 10.84
N ALA A 67 -23.22 8.49 10.22
CA ALA A 67 -22.88 8.47 8.80
C ALA A 67 -23.67 7.35 8.10
N ASN A 68 -24.20 7.64 6.92
CA ASN A 68 -24.89 6.65 6.09
C ASN A 68 -24.03 6.38 4.86
N LEU A 69 -23.67 5.12 4.63
CA LEU A 69 -22.78 4.70 3.56
C LEU A 69 -23.50 3.71 2.63
N LEU A 70 -23.07 3.68 1.37
CA LEU A 70 -23.42 2.63 0.41
C LEU A 70 -22.15 1.85 0.07
N LEU A 71 -22.15 0.55 0.32
CA LEU A 71 -21.07 -0.36 -0.03
C LEU A 71 -21.48 -1.14 -1.28
N GLY A 72 -20.80 -0.91 -2.39
CA GLY A 72 -21.05 -1.57 -3.66
C GLY A 72 -20.05 -2.69 -3.93
N VAL A 73 -20.53 -3.79 -4.48
CA VAL A 73 -19.71 -4.86 -5.05
C VAL A 73 -20.23 -5.23 -6.43
N ARG A 74 -19.32 -5.48 -7.36
CA ARG A 74 -19.62 -6.07 -8.65
C ARG A 74 -18.54 -7.08 -9.00
N LEU A 75 -18.90 -8.35 -9.15
CA LEU A 75 -17.97 -9.41 -9.52
C LEU A 75 -18.17 -9.78 -10.99
N LEU A 76 -17.06 -9.88 -11.70
CA LEU A 76 -16.98 -10.35 -13.07
C LEU A 76 -16.23 -11.69 -13.10
N ASP A 77 -16.72 -12.65 -13.88
CA ASP A 77 -15.99 -13.89 -14.15
C ASP A 77 -14.80 -13.67 -15.12
N GLU A 78 -14.08 -14.75 -15.45
CA GLU A 78 -12.94 -14.71 -16.38
C GLU A 78 -13.29 -14.24 -17.80
N ASP A 79 -14.54 -14.43 -18.23
CA ASP A 79 -15.08 -13.99 -19.52
C ASP A 79 -15.56 -12.53 -19.47
N GLY A 80 -15.56 -11.90 -18.29
CA GLY A 80 -16.03 -10.53 -18.06
C GLY A 80 -17.54 -10.41 -17.90
N ASN A 81 -18.28 -11.51 -17.68
CA ASN A 81 -19.69 -11.48 -17.37
C ASN A 81 -19.90 -11.10 -15.90
N VAL A 82 -20.89 -10.26 -15.63
CA VAL A 82 -21.26 -9.91 -14.25
C VAL A 82 -21.99 -11.09 -13.62
N VAL A 83 -21.40 -11.68 -12.57
CA VAL A 83 -21.97 -12.79 -11.80
C VAL A 83 -22.58 -12.34 -10.47
N LEU A 84 -22.17 -11.19 -9.97
CA LEU A 84 -22.72 -10.56 -8.78
C LEU A 84 -22.69 -9.03 -8.96
N GLU A 85 -23.77 -8.36 -8.58
CA GLU A 85 -23.82 -6.90 -8.46
C GLU A 85 -24.76 -6.56 -7.31
N ASP A 86 -24.27 -5.85 -6.30
CA ASP A 86 -25.02 -5.53 -5.10
C ASP A 86 -24.57 -4.20 -4.49
N ILE A 87 -25.49 -3.54 -3.78
CA ILE A 87 -25.23 -2.33 -2.99
C ILE A 87 -25.93 -2.47 -1.64
N GLU A 88 -25.15 -2.49 -0.56
CA GLU A 88 -25.67 -2.52 0.80
C GLU A 88 -25.60 -1.13 1.44
N GLY A 89 -26.71 -0.71 2.05
CA GLY A 89 -26.79 0.54 2.79
C GLY A 89 -26.49 0.33 4.27
N VAL A 90 -25.41 0.94 4.75
CA VAL A 90 -24.96 0.79 6.14
C VAL A 90 -25.01 2.11 6.90
N LYS A 91 -25.34 2.03 8.18
CA LYS A 91 -25.38 3.18 9.10
C LYS A 91 -24.34 3.00 10.19
N LYS A 92 -23.55 4.04 10.43
CA LYS A 92 -22.51 4.04 11.46
C LYS A 92 -22.66 5.21 12.40
N SER A 93 -22.65 4.90 13.69
CA SER A 93 -22.79 5.89 14.75
C SER A 93 -21.46 6.01 15.50
N VAL A 94 -21.04 7.25 15.74
CA VAL A 94 -19.93 7.60 16.64
C VAL A 94 -20.44 8.44 17.80
N SER A 95 -19.73 8.36 18.92
CA SER A 95 -20.17 8.91 20.21
C SER A 95 -19.76 10.37 20.42
N SER A 96 -18.78 10.87 19.67
CA SER A 96 -18.24 12.22 19.80
C SER A 96 -17.76 12.78 18.47
N LEU A 97 -17.62 14.11 18.40
CA LEU A 97 -17.01 14.78 17.26
C LEU A 97 -15.53 14.43 17.12
N GLU A 98 -14.83 14.26 18.25
CA GLU A 98 -13.44 13.79 18.27
C GLU A 98 -13.29 12.41 17.60
N GLU A 99 -14.22 11.49 17.85
CA GLU A 99 -14.24 10.18 17.18
C GLU A 99 -14.56 10.31 15.68
N ALA A 100 -15.48 11.20 15.32
CA ALA A 100 -15.84 11.49 13.93
C ALA A 100 -14.66 12.08 13.13
N GLU A 101 -13.86 12.94 13.76
CA GLU A 101 -12.69 13.61 13.17
C GLU A 101 -11.42 12.75 13.26
N SER A 102 -11.47 11.59 13.92
CA SER A 102 -10.33 10.70 14.09
C SER A 102 -10.00 9.89 12.83
N GLU A 103 -8.76 9.40 12.76
CA GLU A 103 -8.28 8.52 11.69
C GLU A 103 -8.68 7.05 11.93
N ARG A 104 -9.57 6.80 12.89
CA ARG A 104 -10.07 5.46 13.20
C ARG A 104 -10.76 4.87 11.97
N LEU A 105 -10.50 3.60 11.70
CA LEU A 105 -11.23 2.85 10.68
C LEU A 105 -12.57 2.34 11.21
N ILE A 106 -13.63 2.67 10.50
CA ILE A 106 -14.90 1.95 10.57
C ILE A 106 -14.72 0.64 9.80
N LEU A 107 -14.95 -0.47 10.48
CA LEU A 107 -14.92 -1.79 9.88
C LEU A 107 -16.32 -2.18 9.40
N GLU A 108 -16.37 -2.77 8.21
CA GLU A 108 -17.55 -3.40 7.64
C GLU A 108 -17.22 -4.73 6.97
N GLN A 109 -18.23 -5.57 6.79
CA GLN A 109 -18.11 -6.85 6.11
C GLN A 109 -19.34 -7.09 5.23
N LEU A 110 -19.10 -7.46 3.98
CA LEU A 110 -20.10 -8.04 3.09
C LEU A 110 -19.77 -9.52 2.88
N THR A 111 -20.78 -10.38 2.84
CA THR A 111 -20.60 -11.82 2.67
C THR A 111 -21.52 -12.33 1.57
N TYR A 112 -20.93 -12.98 0.58
CA TYR A 112 -21.65 -13.51 -0.59
C TYR A 112 -21.35 -14.99 -0.77
N ARG A 113 -22.36 -15.73 -1.19
CA ARG A 113 -22.20 -17.11 -1.63
C ARG A 113 -21.88 -17.11 -3.13
N ILE A 114 -20.74 -17.68 -3.50
CA ILE A 114 -20.26 -17.73 -4.88
C ILE A 114 -19.77 -19.14 -5.23
N GLU A 115 -19.76 -19.46 -6.51
CA GLU A 115 -19.16 -20.70 -7.02
C GLU A 115 -17.61 -20.60 -7.02
N GLY A 116 -16.93 -21.74 -7.16
CA GLY A 116 -15.48 -21.75 -7.38
C GLY A 116 -15.12 -21.22 -8.76
N GLY A 117 -14.06 -20.40 -8.85
CA GLY A 117 -13.64 -19.79 -10.10
C GLY A 117 -12.70 -18.60 -9.94
N TYR A 118 -12.42 -17.95 -11.08
CA TYR A 118 -11.67 -16.70 -11.15
C TYR A 118 -12.63 -15.53 -11.20
N TYR A 119 -12.36 -14.51 -10.38
CA TYR A 119 -13.20 -13.32 -10.34
C TYR A 119 -12.38 -12.03 -10.27
N ARG A 120 -12.87 -11.02 -10.99
CA ARG A 120 -12.48 -9.63 -10.80
C ARG A 120 -13.62 -8.88 -10.13
N GLY A 121 -13.35 -8.36 -8.94
CA GLY A 121 -14.26 -7.50 -8.19
C GLY A 121 -14.03 -6.02 -8.45
N GLU A 122 -15.11 -5.27 -8.47
CA GLU A 122 -15.15 -3.81 -8.40
C GLU A 122 -15.87 -3.45 -7.10
N LEU A 123 -15.17 -2.74 -6.22
CA LEU A 123 -15.66 -2.31 -4.92
C LEU A 123 -15.94 -0.82 -4.95
N GLY A 124 -16.98 -0.39 -4.23
CA GLY A 124 -17.32 1.01 -4.08
C GLY A 124 -17.76 1.35 -2.67
N VAL A 125 -17.40 2.54 -2.20
CA VAL A 125 -17.90 3.10 -0.93
C VAL A 125 -18.39 4.52 -1.22
N THR A 126 -19.63 4.82 -0.88
CA THR A 126 -20.21 6.16 -1.05
C THR A 126 -20.73 6.68 0.29
N ASP A 127 -20.27 7.86 0.71
CA ASP A 127 -20.95 8.63 1.75
C ASP A 127 -22.19 9.28 1.15
N VAL A 128 -23.37 8.92 1.67
CA VAL A 128 -24.67 9.37 1.15
C VAL A 128 -24.83 10.88 1.26
N LEU A 129 -24.29 11.50 2.32
CA LEU A 129 -24.53 12.91 2.62
C LEU A 129 -23.64 13.82 1.78
N SER A 130 -22.32 13.55 1.74
CA SER A 130 -21.40 14.30 0.86
C SER A 130 -21.52 13.90 -0.61
N LYS A 131 -22.05 12.70 -0.89
CA LYS A 131 -22.04 12.03 -2.21
C LYS A 131 -20.64 11.71 -2.72
N THR A 132 -19.65 11.70 -1.83
CA THR A 132 -18.28 11.35 -2.19
C THR A 132 -18.19 9.83 -2.32
N THR A 133 -17.62 9.37 -3.44
CA THR A 133 -17.47 7.95 -3.74
C THR A 133 -16.00 7.58 -3.91
N GLY A 134 -15.60 6.47 -3.30
CA GLY A 134 -14.36 5.75 -3.58
C GLY A 134 -14.65 4.49 -4.38
N THR A 135 -13.72 4.07 -5.23
CA THR A 135 -13.77 2.76 -5.88
C THR A 135 -12.42 2.06 -5.84
N SER A 136 -12.42 0.74 -5.87
CA SER A 136 -11.21 -0.07 -5.95
C SER A 136 -11.45 -1.33 -6.75
N ILE A 137 -10.40 -1.87 -7.37
CA ILE A 137 -10.44 -3.16 -8.06
C ILE A 137 -9.88 -4.21 -7.12
N MET A 138 -10.61 -5.30 -6.97
CA MET A 138 -10.24 -6.48 -6.19
C MET A 138 -9.99 -7.64 -7.14
N GLU A 139 -8.79 -8.20 -7.13
CA GLU A 139 -8.49 -9.41 -7.88
C GLU A 139 -8.60 -10.61 -6.93
N ILE A 140 -9.48 -11.55 -7.26
CA ILE A 140 -9.67 -12.78 -6.51
C ILE A 140 -8.85 -13.87 -7.18
N GLU A 141 -7.88 -14.41 -6.45
CA GLU A 141 -7.12 -15.59 -6.91
C GLU A 141 -8.08 -16.77 -7.15
N GLU A 142 -7.69 -17.72 -8.01
CA GLU A 142 -8.52 -18.89 -8.33
C GLU A 142 -9.08 -19.54 -7.06
N ILE A 143 -10.41 -19.49 -6.90
CA ILE A 143 -11.11 -20.23 -5.86
C ILE A 143 -11.20 -21.67 -6.33
N LYS A 144 -10.18 -22.47 -5.98
CA LYS A 144 -10.14 -23.90 -6.31
C LYS A 144 -11.12 -24.69 -5.45
N ASP A 145 -11.66 -25.73 -6.08
CA ASP A 145 -12.59 -26.69 -5.49
C ASP A 145 -12.18 -27.17 -4.09
N ILE A 146 -13.21 -27.23 -3.26
CA ILE A 146 -13.28 -27.86 -1.95
C ILE A 146 -12.84 -29.32 -2.06
N GLY A 147 -11.91 -29.74 -1.22
CA GLY A 147 -11.29 -31.07 -1.29
C GLY A 147 -10.58 -31.46 -0.01
N ASP A 148 -9.89 -32.60 -0.05
CA ASP A 148 -9.19 -33.15 1.11
C ASP A 148 -7.83 -32.47 1.34
N GLY A 149 -7.51 -32.20 2.60
CA GLY A 149 -6.22 -31.61 2.99
C GLY A 149 -6.08 -30.15 2.56
N ILE A 150 -7.10 -29.32 2.75
CA ILE A 150 -7.09 -27.91 2.36
C ILE A 150 -6.99 -27.00 3.58
N ILE A 151 -6.14 -25.97 3.47
CA ILE A 151 -6.12 -24.80 4.34
C ILE A 151 -6.84 -23.68 3.57
N TYR A 152 -7.97 -23.20 4.08
CA TYR A 152 -8.70 -22.06 3.49
C TYR A 152 -7.97 -20.75 3.75
N ASP A 153 -8.56 -19.63 3.34
CA ASP A 153 -7.91 -18.33 3.49
C ASP A 153 -7.57 -18.00 4.94
N LEU A 154 -6.41 -17.35 5.09
CA LEU A 154 -5.90 -16.87 6.35
C LEU A 154 -6.46 -15.47 6.59
N GLN A 155 -7.40 -15.35 7.53
CA GLN A 155 -7.95 -14.07 7.93
C GLN A 155 -7.07 -13.46 9.03
N LEU A 156 -6.30 -12.44 8.64
CA LEU A 156 -5.54 -11.60 9.56
C LEU A 156 -6.50 -10.62 10.24
N ALA A 157 -6.55 -10.68 11.56
CA ALA A 157 -7.50 -9.92 12.36
C ALA A 157 -6.79 -8.86 13.22
N SER A 158 -7.53 -7.81 13.56
CA SER A 158 -7.12 -6.82 14.55
C SER A 158 -7.37 -7.34 15.97
N ASN A 159 -8.41 -8.15 16.14
CA ASN A 159 -8.70 -8.85 17.38
C ASN A 159 -9.61 -10.07 17.14
N ILE A 160 -9.48 -11.10 17.96
CA ILE A 160 -10.38 -12.27 17.96
C ILE A 160 -10.72 -12.62 19.40
N TYR A 161 -12.00 -12.81 19.68
CA TYR A 161 -12.47 -13.26 20.99
C TYR A 161 -13.71 -14.15 20.87
N THR A 162 -13.91 -15.05 21.83
CA THR A 162 -15.10 -15.91 21.88
C THR A 162 -16.35 -15.08 22.14
N SER A 163 -17.45 -15.39 21.47
CA SER A 163 -18.74 -14.71 21.64
C SER A 163 -19.89 -15.64 21.25
N GLU A 164 -21.10 -15.28 21.67
CA GLU A 164 -22.37 -15.89 21.24
C GLU A 164 -23.25 -14.89 20.48
N ASP A 165 -22.71 -13.70 20.15
CA ASP A 165 -23.44 -12.64 19.46
C ASP A 165 -23.57 -12.92 17.96
N GLU A 166 -24.47 -13.83 17.60
CA GLU A 166 -24.79 -14.19 16.21
C GLU A 166 -25.37 -13.02 15.38
N GLN A 167 -25.70 -11.89 16.01
CA GLN A 167 -26.18 -10.70 15.28
C GLN A 167 -25.05 -9.83 14.75
N SER A 168 -23.83 -9.99 15.27
CA SER A 168 -22.68 -9.26 14.77
C SER A 168 -22.31 -9.75 13.38
N ILE A 169 -22.06 -8.80 12.46
CA ILE A 169 -21.56 -9.11 11.11
C ILE A 169 -20.16 -9.75 11.11
N PHE A 170 -19.44 -9.70 12.24
CA PHE A 170 -18.13 -10.30 12.43
C PHE A 170 -18.19 -11.65 13.18
N PHE A 171 -19.39 -12.16 13.46
CA PHE A 171 -19.57 -13.43 14.15
C PHE A 171 -19.28 -14.61 13.22
N LYS A 172 -18.38 -15.49 13.65
CA LYS A 172 -17.97 -16.68 12.92
C LYS A 172 -17.65 -17.81 13.89
N ASN A 173 -18.42 -18.89 13.80
CA ASN A 173 -18.14 -20.15 14.50
C ASN A 173 -17.84 -20.00 16.01
N GLY A 174 -18.59 -19.15 16.73
CA GLY A 174 -18.41 -18.91 18.18
C GLY A 174 -17.36 -17.85 18.53
N PHE A 175 -16.88 -17.10 17.54
CA PHE A 175 -15.94 -15.99 17.71
C PHE A 175 -16.48 -14.72 17.09
N ILE A 176 -16.08 -13.58 17.63
CA ILE A 176 -16.04 -12.33 16.89
C ILE A 176 -14.64 -12.19 16.32
N VAL A 177 -14.54 -12.10 14.99
CA VAL A 177 -13.28 -11.94 14.26
C VAL A 177 -13.27 -10.55 13.65
N LEU A 178 -12.68 -9.58 14.35
CA LEU A 178 -12.57 -8.21 13.84
C LEU A 178 -11.47 -8.17 12.77
N PRO A 179 -11.79 -7.92 11.49
CA PRO A 179 -10.79 -8.00 10.43
C PRO A 179 -9.70 -6.93 10.61
N ASN A 180 -8.55 -7.16 9.98
CA ASN A 180 -7.56 -6.12 9.71
C ASN A 180 -7.40 -5.97 8.19
N PRO A 181 -8.28 -5.20 7.52
CA PRO A 181 -8.24 -5.06 6.06
C PRO A 181 -6.92 -4.51 5.53
N SER A 182 -6.22 -3.72 6.36
CA SER A 182 -4.91 -3.17 6.00
C SER A 182 -3.79 -4.19 5.99
N ARG A 183 -3.93 -5.29 6.76
CA ARG A 183 -2.87 -6.24 7.07
C ARG A 183 -1.60 -5.55 7.60
N ILE A 184 -1.75 -4.41 8.28
CA ILE A 184 -0.64 -3.69 8.90
C ILE A 184 -0.65 -3.94 10.41
N TYR A 185 0.51 -4.26 10.97
CA TYR A 185 0.71 -4.52 12.40
C TYR A 185 1.82 -3.63 12.96
N ARG A 186 1.60 -3.09 14.15
CA ARG A 186 2.62 -2.33 14.88
C ARG A 186 3.51 -3.28 15.69
N GLU A 187 4.78 -2.95 15.83
CA GLU A 187 5.66 -3.61 16.81
C GLU A 187 5.27 -3.26 18.26
N PRO A 188 5.43 -4.20 19.22
CA PRO A 188 5.75 -5.62 19.02
C PRO A 188 4.59 -6.38 18.37
N VAL A 189 4.91 -7.19 17.37
CA VAL A 189 3.94 -7.83 16.48
C VAL A 189 3.20 -8.95 17.19
N ASN A 190 1.87 -8.82 17.21
CA ASN A 190 0.94 -9.86 17.63
C ASN A 190 -0.12 -10.01 16.52
N ILE A 191 -0.27 -11.21 15.96
CA ILE A 191 -1.16 -11.46 14.82
C ILE A 191 -2.29 -12.40 15.27
N PRO A 192 -3.48 -11.87 15.61
CA PRO A 192 -4.70 -12.66 15.67
C PRO A 192 -5.01 -13.25 14.29
N LEU A 193 -5.16 -14.57 14.24
CA LEU A 193 -5.31 -15.33 13.02
C LEU A 193 -6.51 -16.27 13.14
N TYR A 194 -7.40 -16.19 12.16
CA TYR A 194 -8.50 -17.14 11.95
C TYR A 194 -8.30 -17.86 10.62
N PHE A 195 -8.47 -19.18 10.61
CA PHE A 195 -8.57 -19.95 9.37
C PHE A 195 -9.31 -21.26 9.60
N GLU A 196 -9.77 -21.85 8.52
CA GLU A 196 -10.45 -23.14 8.51
C GLU A 196 -9.60 -24.17 7.78
N VAL A 197 -9.75 -25.42 8.17
CA VAL A 197 -9.08 -26.56 7.52
C VAL A 197 -10.08 -27.66 7.24
N ASN A 198 -9.85 -28.43 6.18
CA ASN A 198 -10.71 -29.56 5.83
C ASN A 198 -9.94 -30.85 5.57
N HIS A 199 -10.47 -31.95 6.11
CA HIS A 199 -10.09 -33.34 5.82
C HIS A 199 -8.59 -33.63 5.86
N PHE A 200 -7.87 -33.09 6.85
CA PHE A 200 -6.50 -33.55 7.17
C PHE A 200 -6.49 -34.91 7.89
N GLY A 201 -7.62 -35.60 8.00
CA GLY A 201 -7.79 -36.82 8.81
C GLY A 201 -7.96 -36.51 10.30
N ASP A 202 -8.76 -37.33 10.98
CA ASP A 202 -9.06 -37.13 12.40
C ASP A 202 -7.83 -37.34 13.28
N GLY A 203 -7.63 -36.45 14.25
CA GLY A 203 -6.61 -36.57 15.28
C GLY A 203 -5.75 -35.33 15.45
N GLU A 204 -4.63 -35.48 16.15
CA GLU A 204 -3.70 -34.38 16.35
C GLU A 204 -2.88 -34.09 15.09
N LYS A 205 -2.87 -32.83 14.67
CA LYS A 205 -2.07 -32.30 13.56
C LYS A 205 -1.12 -31.25 14.08
N VAL A 206 0.09 -31.25 13.53
CA VAL A 206 1.07 -30.18 13.75
C VAL A 206 0.83 -29.10 12.71
N VAL A 207 0.65 -27.87 13.18
CA VAL A 207 0.54 -26.68 12.36
C VAL A 207 1.83 -25.88 12.54
N GLU A 208 2.55 -25.69 11.45
CA GLU A 208 3.75 -24.86 11.39
C GLU A 208 3.35 -23.44 10.97
N TYR A 209 3.75 -22.45 11.74
CA TYR A 209 3.65 -21.04 11.41
C TYR A 209 5.05 -20.52 11.12
N ILE A 210 5.24 -19.88 9.98
CA ILE A 210 6.53 -19.32 9.55
C ILE A 210 6.29 -17.89 9.08
N ILE A 211 7.12 -16.96 9.53
CA ILE A 211 7.17 -15.59 9.00
C ILE A 211 8.50 -15.42 8.27
N ALA A 212 8.40 -15.05 7.00
CA ALA A 212 9.54 -14.74 6.15
C ALA A 212 9.46 -13.30 5.64
N ASP A 213 10.62 -12.67 5.45
CA ASP A 213 10.70 -11.34 4.82
C ASP A 213 10.53 -11.42 3.29
N ALA A 214 10.63 -10.26 2.63
CA ALA A 214 10.54 -10.15 1.16
C ALA A 214 11.61 -10.97 0.41
N ALA A 215 12.77 -11.22 1.01
CA ALA A 215 13.83 -12.07 0.44
C ALA A 215 13.56 -13.58 0.65
N GLY A 216 12.48 -13.93 1.35
CA GLY A 216 12.16 -15.30 1.75
C GLY A 216 13.01 -15.77 2.94
N GLU A 217 13.74 -14.88 3.61
CA GLU A 217 14.50 -15.22 4.80
C GLU A 217 13.54 -15.42 5.97
N LYS A 218 13.63 -16.58 6.62
CA LYS A 218 12.80 -16.90 7.78
C LYS A 218 13.21 -16.06 8.99
N LYS A 219 12.34 -15.14 9.41
CA LYS A 219 12.54 -14.30 10.60
C LYS A 219 11.95 -14.90 11.87
N TRP A 220 10.88 -15.68 11.74
CA TRP A 220 10.22 -16.29 12.89
C TRP A 220 9.54 -17.61 12.51
N ALA A 221 9.42 -18.53 13.47
CA ALA A 221 8.63 -19.74 13.30
C ALA A 221 8.14 -20.30 14.64
N MET A 222 7.01 -21.02 14.58
CA MET A 222 6.40 -21.69 15.72
C MET A 222 5.64 -22.93 15.24
N GLU A 223 5.56 -23.95 16.08
CA GLU A 223 4.71 -25.11 15.86
C GLU A 223 3.65 -25.21 16.95
N ARG A 224 2.44 -25.63 16.58
CA ARG A 224 1.37 -25.96 17.52
C ARG A 224 0.65 -27.23 17.12
N ARG A 225 0.06 -27.90 18.12
CA ARG A 225 -0.74 -29.10 17.92
C ARG A 225 -2.22 -28.77 18.07
N TYR A 226 -3.00 -29.18 17.09
CA TYR A 226 -4.45 -29.02 17.08
C TYR A 226 -5.10 -30.38 16.89
N SER A 227 -6.18 -30.65 17.61
CA SER A 227 -7.07 -31.76 17.29
C SER A 227 -8.02 -31.31 16.19
N VAL A 228 -7.98 -31.95 15.03
CA VAL A 228 -8.87 -31.68 13.91
C VAL A 228 -9.74 -32.90 13.62
N SER A 229 -10.93 -32.67 13.11
CA SER A 229 -11.81 -33.72 12.58
C SER A 229 -12.67 -33.13 11.47
N GLY A 230 -12.69 -33.78 10.30
CA GLY A 230 -13.37 -33.27 9.10
C GLY A 230 -13.03 -31.80 8.82
N HIS A 231 -14.05 -30.93 8.92
CA HIS A 231 -13.90 -29.47 8.90
C HIS A 231 -13.62 -28.94 10.32
N SER A 232 -12.58 -28.14 10.47
CA SER A 232 -12.16 -27.61 11.77
C SER A 232 -11.75 -26.15 11.69
N ILE A 233 -12.13 -25.38 12.71
CA ILE A 233 -11.77 -23.97 12.87
C ILE A 233 -10.52 -23.86 13.74
N LEU A 234 -9.50 -23.13 13.27
CA LEU A 234 -8.29 -22.85 14.01
C LEU A 234 -8.17 -21.35 14.24
N VAL A 235 -8.02 -20.98 15.52
CA VAL A 235 -7.81 -19.60 15.97
C VAL A 235 -6.52 -19.54 16.76
N ASP A 236 -5.68 -18.54 16.48
CA ASP A 236 -4.47 -18.30 17.25
C ASP A 236 -4.15 -16.79 17.37
N THR A 237 -3.24 -16.46 18.27
CA THR A 237 -2.54 -15.19 18.30
C THR A 237 -1.04 -15.47 18.26
N LEU A 238 -0.43 -15.17 17.11
CA LEU A 238 1.01 -15.36 16.91
C LEU A 238 1.76 -14.19 17.58
N LYS A 239 2.42 -14.48 18.70
CA LYS A 239 3.25 -13.51 19.44
C LYS A 239 4.65 -13.49 18.85
N VAL A 240 4.84 -12.64 17.85
CA VAL A 240 6.06 -12.61 17.04
C VAL A 240 7.15 -11.77 17.73
N GLY A 241 6.77 -10.65 18.34
CA GLY A 241 7.70 -9.72 18.98
C GLY A 241 8.23 -8.66 18.01
N GLU A 242 9.47 -8.22 18.21
CA GLU A 242 10.16 -7.29 17.31
C GLU A 242 10.81 -8.09 16.17
N ILE A 243 10.41 -7.82 14.94
CA ILE A 243 10.96 -8.46 13.73
C ILE A 243 11.53 -7.45 12.73
N GLY A 244 11.37 -6.15 13.02
CA GLY A 244 11.77 -5.04 12.18
C GLY A 244 10.61 -4.56 11.30
N VAL A 245 10.63 -3.27 11.00
CA VAL A 245 9.77 -2.65 9.98
C VAL A 245 10.00 -3.32 8.64
N GLY A 246 8.93 -3.64 7.93
CA GLY A 246 9.05 -4.24 6.60
C GLY A 246 7.83 -5.03 6.17
N TYR A 247 7.96 -5.65 5.02
CA TYR A 247 6.96 -6.54 4.45
C TYR A 247 7.28 -8.00 4.72
N TYR A 248 6.25 -8.76 5.06
CA TYR A 248 6.36 -10.14 5.49
C TYR A 248 5.30 -11.03 4.87
N GLN A 249 5.63 -12.31 4.77
CA GLN A 249 4.70 -13.38 4.46
C GLN A 249 4.51 -14.26 5.69
N LEU A 250 3.25 -14.42 6.11
CA LEU A 250 2.84 -15.51 6.99
C LEU A 250 2.60 -16.75 6.14
N ILE A 251 3.25 -17.84 6.51
CA ILE A 251 3.13 -19.14 5.89
C ILE A 251 2.59 -20.10 6.96
N VAL A 252 1.44 -20.70 6.70
CA VAL A 252 0.83 -21.74 7.54
C VAL A 252 0.96 -23.07 6.80
N ARG A 253 1.56 -24.07 7.44
CA ARG A 253 1.76 -25.40 6.85
C ARG A 253 1.19 -26.50 7.74
N ILE A 254 0.48 -27.43 7.11
CA ILE A 254 -0.07 -28.63 7.72
C ILE A 254 0.18 -29.80 6.76
N GLU A 255 0.91 -30.82 7.22
CA GLU A 255 1.20 -32.05 6.45
C GLU A 255 1.72 -31.79 5.01
N GLY A 256 2.52 -30.73 4.83
CA GLY A 256 3.10 -30.35 3.54
C GLY A 256 2.22 -29.45 2.68
N VAL A 257 0.95 -29.24 3.04
CA VAL A 257 0.06 -28.25 2.42
C VAL A 257 0.32 -26.89 3.04
N GLU A 258 0.36 -25.86 2.22
CA GLU A 258 0.77 -24.52 2.63
C GLU A 258 -0.22 -23.46 2.14
N LYS A 259 -0.51 -22.50 3.02
CA LYS A 259 -1.25 -21.29 2.69
C LYS A 259 -0.44 -20.08 3.11
N ARG A 260 -0.48 -19.02 2.29
CA ARG A 260 0.28 -17.79 2.50
C ARG A 260 -0.65 -16.60 2.63
N LYS A 261 -0.25 -15.63 3.44
CA LYS A 261 -0.87 -14.30 3.49
C LYS A 261 0.19 -13.27 3.82
N THR A 262 0.07 -12.11 3.20
CA THR A 262 1.08 -11.06 3.24
C THR A 262 0.65 -9.97 4.21
N PHE A 263 1.60 -9.34 4.90
CA PHE A 263 1.33 -8.28 5.86
C PHE A 263 2.53 -7.32 5.99
N VAL A 264 2.28 -6.14 6.54
CA VAL A 264 3.31 -5.11 6.79
C VAL A 264 3.47 -4.90 8.28
N VAL A 265 4.71 -4.67 8.71
CA VAL A 265 5.06 -4.29 10.08
C VAL A 265 5.65 -2.89 10.09
N TYR A 266 5.27 -2.09 11.09
CA TYR A 266 5.82 -0.76 11.33
C TYR A 266 6.13 -0.54 12.82
N SER A 267 7.04 0.38 13.11
CA SER A 267 7.37 0.86 14.46
C SER A 267 6.58 2.14 14.79
N GLU A 268 6.48 2.49 16.07
CA GLU A 268 5.74 3.66 16.55
C GLU A 268 6.18 4.98 15.89
N GLU A 269 7.43 5.10 15.47
CA GLU A 269 7.95 6.29 14.80
C GLU A 269 7.31 6.56 13.43
N TYR A 270 6.65 5.56 12.83
CA TYR A 270 5.98 5.66 11.54
C TYR A 270 4.44 5.69 11.65
N GLU A 271 3.88 5.82 12.85
CA GLU A 271 2.43 5.69 13.11
C GLU A 271 1.60 6.75 12.38
N ALA A 272 2.04 8.01 12.41
CA ALA A 272 1.35 9.11 11.73
C ALA A 272 1.26 8.87 10.22
N GLU A 273 2.30 8.29 9.64
CA GLU A 273 2.32 8.10 8.21
C GLU A 273 1.70 6.78 7.74
N ILE A 274 1.63 5.76 8.60
CA ILE A 274 0.74 4.63 8.37
C ILE A 274 -0.71 5.10 8.41
N ALA A 275 -1.09 5.97 9.34
CA ALA A 275 -2.44 6.51 9.37
C ALA A 275 -2.79 7.27 8.07
N LEU A 276 -1.84 8.02 7.50
CA LEU A 276 -1.98 8.65 6.20
C LEU A 276 -2.08 7.63 5.05
N LEU A 277 -1.25 6.58 5.05
CA LEU A 277 -1.32 5.47 4.08
C LEU A 277 -2.72 4.85 4.05
N LEU A 278 -3.30 4.60 5.23
CA LEU A 278 -4.64 4.03 5.38
C LEU A 278 -5.75 4.93 4.82
N GLN A 279 -5.46 6.22 4.62
CA GLN A 279 -6.40 7.21 4.08
C GLN A 279 -6.24 7.47 2.58
N SER A 280 -5.10 7.08 2.00
CA SER A 280 -4.77 7.34 0.61
C SER A 280 -5.71 6.63 -0.36
N LYS A 281 -5.92 7.27 -1.52
CA LYS A 281 -6.80 6.73 -2.58
C LYS A 281 -6.17 5.46 -3.15
N SER A 282 -7.01 4.50 -3.57
CA SER A 282 -6.53 3.28 -4.22
C SER A 282 -5.58 3.63 -5.36
N LEU A 283 -4.30 3.29 -5.20
CA LEU A 283 -3.27 3.54 -6.22
C LEU A 283 -3.08 2.29 -7.06
N LYS A 284 -2.94 2.49 -8.37
CA LYS A 284 -2.59 1.41 -9.28
C LYS A 284 -1.21 0.85 -8.90
N PRO A 285 -1.06 -0.48 -8.74
CA PRO A 285 0.25 -1.12 -8.57
C PRO A 285 1.24 -0.70 -9.65
N TYR A 286 2.51 -0.56 -9.29
CA TYR A 286 3.56 -0.32 -10.27
C TYR A 286 3.91 -1.60 -11.02
N THR A 287 4.27 -1.47 -12.29
CA THR A 287 5.06 -2.51 -12.96
C THR A 287 6.48 -2.55 -12.38
N GLU A 288 7.21 -3.65 -12.58
CA GLU A 288 8.62 -3.73 -12.19
C GLU A 288 9.47 -2.61 -12.81
N GLU A 289 9.21 -2.27 -14.07
CA GLU A 289 9.93 -1.21 -14.78
C GLU A 289 9.64 0.17 -14.18
N GLU A 290 8.36 0.49 -13.97
CA GLU A 290 7.95 1.74 -13.30
C GLU A 290 8.54 1.82 -11.90
N SER A 291 8.48 0.74 -11.14
CA SER A 291 9.01 0.70 -9.78
C SER A 291 10.53 0.89 -9.76
N ALA A 292 11.26 0.20 -10.64
CA ALA A 292 12.71 0.36 -10.74
C ALA A 292 13.09 1.80 -11.12
N ARG A 293 12.33 2.44 -12.02
CA ARG A 293 12.52 3.84 -12.38
C ARG A 293 12.26 4.76 -11.19
N ILE A 294 11.12 4.62 -10.53
CA ILE A 294 10.75 5.47 -9.39
C ILE A 294 11.70 5.29 -8.22
N ARG A 295 12.13 4.06 -7.93
CA ARG A 295 13.20 3.77 -6.95
C ARG A 295 14.44 4.62 -7.20
N LYS A 296 14.86 4.70 -8.46
CA LYS A 296 16.03 5.50 -8.87
C LYS A 296 15.78 6.99 -8.68
N GLU A 297 14.62 7.48 -9.11
CA GLU A 297 14.20 8.88 -8.91
C GLU A 297 14.24 9.28 -7.43
N ILE A 298 13.53 8.54 -6.56
CA ILE A 298 13.45 8.87 -5.14
C ILE A 298 14.80 8.71 -4.43
N SER A 299 15.67 7.79 -4.87
CA SER A 299 16.99 7.56 -4.25
C SER A 299 17.94 8.76 -4.27
N ILE A 300 17.64 9.77 -5.08
CA ILE A 300 18.42 11.01 -5.15
C ILE A 300 18.27 11.83 -3.85
N ILE A 301 17.09 11.78 -3.23
CA ILE A 301 16.77 12.56 -2.01
C ILE A 301 16.27 11.69 -0.85
N ALA A 302 16.10 10.39 -1.06
CA ALA A 302 15.75 9.42 -0.01
C ALA A 302 16.95 9.09 0.88
N ASP A 303 16.69 8.83 2.15
CA ASP A 303 17.69 8.21 3.02
C ASP A 303 17.79 6.69 2.80
N LYS A 304 18.75 6.06 3.48
CA LYS A 304 19.05 4.64 3.26
C LYS A 304 17.89 3.76 3.71
N GLU A 305 17.32 4.07 4.86
CA GLU A 305 16.21 3.35 5.48
C GLU A 305 14.94 3.44 4.62
N GLU A 306 14.65 4.61 4.03
CA GLU A 306 13.56 4.82 3.08
C GLU A 306 13.72 3.93 1.84
N ILE A 307 14.93 3.80 1.29
CA ILE A 307 15.17 2.93 0.14
C ILE A 307 15.07 1.45 0.50
N GLU A 308 15.59 1.03 1.65
CA GLU A 308 15.43 -0.35 2.13
C GLU A 308 13.96 -0.69 2.34
N LEU A 309 13.17 0.23 2.90
CA LEU A 309 11.73 0.06 3.03
C LEU A 309 11.06 -0.04 1.65
N TYR A 310 11.31 0.89 0.73
CA TYR A 310 10.75 0.85 -0.63
C TYR A 310 11.05 -0.48 -1.33
N ASP A 311 12.28 -0.97 -1.22
CA ASP A 311 12.72 -2.22 -1.81
C ASP A 311 12.05 -3.44 -1.19
N SER A 312 11.80 -3.41 0.12
CA SER A 312 11.10 -4.48 0.82
C SER A 312 9.62 -4.58 0.44
N LEU A 313 9.01 -3.48 -0.03
CA LEU A 313 7.59 -3.45 -0.35
C LEU A 313 7.28 -4.19 -1.66
N PRO A 314 6.15 -4.91 -1.75
CA PRO A 314 5.58 -5.39 -3.00
C PRO A 314 5.22 -4.24 -3.94
N LEU A 315 5.14 -4.54 -5.24
CA LEU A 315 4.77 -3.58 -6.27
C LEU A 315 3.43 -2.89 -6.03
N GLU A 316 2.50 -3.56 -5.36
CA GLU A 316 1.18 -3.03 -5.01
C GLU A 316 1.26 -1.96 -3.91
N LEU A 317 2.26 -2.03 -3.04
CA LEU A 317 2.43 -1.12 -1.90
C LEU A 317 3.41 0.03 -2.19
N ARG A 318 4.28 -0.13 -3.19
CA ARG A 318 5.25 0.91 -3.60
C ARG A 318 4.62 2.24 -4.08
N PRO A 319 3.47 2.26 -4.77
CA PRO A 319 2.80 3.53 -5.10
C PRO A 319 2.46 4.35 -3.87
N TYR A 320 1.99 3.68 -2.83
CA TYR A 320 1.64 4.33 -1.59
C TYR A 320 2.85 4.84 -0.82
N PHE A 321 3.95 4.09 -0.85
CA PHE A 321 5.22 4.59 -0.36
C PHE A 321 5.61 5.90 -1.05
N VAL A 322 5.48 5.98 -2.38
CA VAL A 322 5.92 7.14 -3.16
C VAL A 322 5.03 8.36 -2.96
N GLU A 323 3.71 8.15 -2.87
CA GLU A 323 2.79 9.23 -2.49
C GLU A 323 3.18 9.82 -1.14
N ARG A 324 3.44 8.96 -0.14
CA ARG A 324 3.91 9.37 1.18
C ARG A 324 5.27 10.04 1.14
N PHE A 325 6.22 9.49 0.38
CA PHE A 325 7.59 10.00 0.24
C PHE A 325 7.60 11.46 -0.16
N TRP A 326 6.73 11.81 -1.11
CA TRP A 326 6.54 13.19 -1.55
C TRP A 326 5.76 14.01 -0.54
N LYS A 327 4.62 13.51 -0.04
CA LYS A 327 3.82 14.22 0.96
C LYS A 327 4.61 14.63 2.22
N ARG A 328 5.57 13.81 2.66
CA ARG A 328 6.50 14.14 3.76
C ARG A 328 7.36 15.38 3.48
N ARG A 329 7.67 15.60 2.20
CA ARG A 329 8.54 16.67 1.72
C ARG A 329 7.75 17.83 1.14
N ASP A 330 6.44 17.89 1.41
CA ASP A 330 5.60 19.02 1.02
C ASP A 330 5.88 20.24 1.90
N PRO A 331 6.46 21.33 1.38
CA PRO A 331 6.73 22.53 2.17
C PRO A 331 5.44 23.29 2.54
N THR A 332 4.37 23.09 1.76
CA THR A 332 3.15 23.88 1.80
C THR A 332 1.92 22.98 1.69
N PRO A 333 1.69 22.08 2.67
CA PRO A 333 0.66 21.05 2.61
C PRO A 333 -0.80 21.56 2.56
N GLU A 334 -0.99 22.88 2.73
CA GLU A 334 -2.28 23.57 2.58
C GLU A 334 -2.64 23.86 1.11
N THR A 335 -1.68 23.73 0.19
CA THR A 335 -1.90 23.87 -1.25
C THR A 335 -2.28 22.51 -1.85
N GLN A 336 -2.87 22.54 -3.04
CA GLN A 336 -3.27 21.32 -3.73
C GLN A 336 -2.07 20.56 -4.33
N PHE A 337 -0.92 21.22 -4.44
CA PHE A 337 0.24 20.74 -5.19
C PHE A 337 1.46 20.75 -4.28
N ASN A 338 2.24 19.69 -4.33
CA ASN A 338 3.50 19.63 -3.59
C ASN A 338 4.60 20.33 -4.41
N GLU A 339 4.95 21.55 -4.04
CA GLU A 339 5.87 22.41 -4.79
C GLU A 339 7.28 21.82 -4.86
N LEU A 340 7.71 21.10 -3.82
CA LEU A 340 9.02 20.43 -3.82
C LEU A 340 9.04 19.26 -4.81
N LYS A 341 7.96 18.47 -4.85
CA LYS A 341 7.80 17.39 -5.84
C LYS A 341 7.81 17.97 -7.25
N GLU A 342 7.05 19.03 -7.51
CA GLU A 342 7.01 19.69 -8.83
C GLU A 342 8.40 20.19 -9.23
N ALA A 343 9.06 20.96 -8.35
CA ALA A 343 10.41 21.46 -8.61
C ALA A 343 11.43 20.33 -8.82
N PHE A 344 11.31 19.22 -8.08
CA PHE A 344 12.16 18.04 -8.29
C PHE A 344 11.96 17.44 -9.69
N TYR A 345 10.71 17.24 -10.11
CA TYR A 345 10.42 16.67 -11.43
C TYR A 345 10.75 17.63 -12.58
N GLU A 346 10.59 18.94 -12.40
CA GLU A 346 11.08 19.96 -13.34
C GLU A 346 12.60 19.91 -13.49
N ARG A 347 13.33 19.80 -12.37
CA ARG A 347 14.79 19.60 -12.40
C ARG A 347 15.15 18.28 -13.08
N LEU A 348 14.41 17.21 -12.81
CA LEU A 348 14.63 15.89 -13.41
C LEU A 348 14.50 15.95 -14.93
N GLU A 349 13.46 16.62 -15.43
CA GLU A 349 13.28 16.85 -16.86
C GLU A 349 14.41 17.70 -17.44
N TYR A 350 14.77 18.80 -16.78
CA TYR A 350 15.87 19.67 -17.20
C TYR A 350 17.19 18.91 -17.31
N VAL A 351 17.58 18.13 -16.29
CA VAL A 351 18.84 17.38 -16.33
C VAL A 351 18.81 16.33 -17.43
N ASN A 352 17.67 15.67 -17.65
CA ASN A 352 17.53 14.70 -18.74
C ASN A 352 17.60 15.35 -20.11
N GLU A 353 17.12 16.59 -20.28
CA GLU A 353 17.29 17.32 -21.54
C GLU A 353 18.74 17.76 -21.75
N LYS A 354 19.41 18.26 -20.69
CA LYS A 354 20.71 18.93 -20.80
C LYS A 354 21.92 18.03 -20.68
N PHE A 355 21.85 17.03 -19.82
CA PHE A 355 23.00 16.21 -19.42
C PHE A 355 22.92 14.77 -19.90
N SER A 356 21.91 14.39 -20.69
CA SER A 356 21.86 13.05 -21.30
C SER A 356 22.99 12.87 -22.32
N ILE A 357 23.73 11.78 -22.20
CA ILE A 357 24.89 11.48 -23.06
C ILE A 357 24.85 10.02 -23.48
N SER A 358 24.87 9.79 -24.80
CA SER A 358 24.88 8.46 -25.40
C SER A 358 23.78 7.54 -24.86
N ASN A 359 24.12 6.60 -23.96
CA ASN A 359 23.20 5.61 -23.36
C ASN A 359 22.86 5.91 -21.89
N LYS A 360 23.26 7.08 -21.36
CA LYS A 360 22.97 7.53 -20.00
C LYS A 360 21.97 8.68 -20.04
N GLU A 361 20.86 8.54 -19.31
CA GLU A 361 19.95 9.65 -19.06
C GLU A 361 20.62 10.68 -18.13
N GLY A 362 20.28 11.95 -18.27
CA GLY A 362 20.95 13.03 -17.57
C GLY A 362 20.98 12.88 -16.05
N TRP A 363 19.91 12.36 -15.42
CA TRP A 363 19.88 12.08 -13.98
C TRP A 363 20.93 11.04 -13.53
N GLN A 364 21.45 10.22 -14.44
CA GLN A 364 22.49 9.23 -14.17
C GLN A 364 23.90 9.82 -14.20
N THR A 365 24.08 10.99 -14.83
CA THR A 365 25.38 11.68 -14.91
C THR A 365 25.72 12.37 -13.61
N ASP A 366 27.00 12.63 -13.39
CA ASP A 366 27.46 13.30 -12.19
C ASP A 366 26.96 14.75 -12.11
N MET A 367 26.96 15.49 -13.23
CA MET A 367 26.36 16.82 -13.31
C MET A 367 24.86 16.77 -13.00
N GLY A 368 24.11 15.82 -13.58
CA GLY A 368 22.69 15.67 -13.29
C GLY A 368 22.39 15.34 -11.83
N ARG A 369 23.21 14.49 -11.19
CA ARG A 369 23.08 14.17 -9.76
C ARG A 369 23.32 15.38 -8.87
N VAL A 370 24.36 16.18 -9.15
CA VAL A 370 24.62 17.42 -8.41
C VAL A 370 23.49 18.42 -8.63
N TYR A 371 23.02 18.60 -9.86
CA TYR A 371 21.94 19.54 -10.16
C TYR A 371 20.63 19.15 -9.48
N LEU A 372 20.28 17.86 -9.47
CA LEU A 372 19.07 17.39 -8.79
C LEU A 372 19.13 17.60 -7.28
N LYS A 373 20.31 17.41 -6.68
CA LYS A 373 20.51 17.52 -5.24
C LYS A 373 20.65 18.97 -4.75
N TYR A 374 21.38 19.80 -5.49
CA TYR A 374 21.73 21.15 -5.07
C TYR A 374 20.95 22.25 -5.82
N GLY A 375 20.24 21.89 -6.89
CA GLY A 375 19.54 22.84 -7.75
C GLY A 375 20.45 23.51 -8.77
N GLU A 376 19.94 24.59 -9.38
CA GLU A 376 20.69 25.42 -10.31
C GLU A 376 21.87 26.10 -9.59
N PRO A 377 23.10 26.00 -10.12
CA PRO A 377 24.25 26.69 -9.55
C PRO A 377 24.12 28.21 -9.71
N ASP A 378 24.66 28.97 -8.74
CA ASP A 378 24.66 30.44 -8.80
C ASP A 378 25.63 30.94 -9.90
N GLU A 379 26.74 30.23 -10.09
CA GLU A 379 27.73 30.52 -11.13
C GLU A 379 28.25 29.24 -11.79
N ILE A 380 28.35 29.26 -13.12
CA ILE A 380 28.95 28.20 -13.92
C ILE A 380 30.18 28.77 -14.63
N SER A 381 31.33 28.16 -14.39
CA SER A 381 32.59 28.46 -15.08
C SER A 381 33.00 27.30 -15.96
N SER A 382 32.89 27.48 -17.28
CA SER A 382 33.30 26.47 -18.27
C SER A 382 34.65 26.85 -18.89
N GLN A 383 35.59 25.92 -18.86
CA GLN A 383 36.91 26.05 -19.48
C GLN A 383 37.14 24.92 -20.49
N PRO A 384 36.99 25.21 -21.80
CA PRO A 384 37.14 24.21 -22.86
C PRO A 384 38.56 23.65 -23.05
N MET A 385 39.57 24.15 -22.31
CA MET A 385 40.98 23.78 -22.46
C MET A 385 41.69 23.65 -21.08
N GLY A 386 41.02 23.09 -20.07
CA GLY A 386 41.57 22.97 -18.72
C GLY A 386 41.38 24.22 -17.86
N LEU A 387 41.29 24.02 -16.55
CA LEU A 387 41.02 25.09 -15.59
C LEU A 387 42.32 25.79 -15.15
N SER A 388 42.67 26.97 -15.70
CA SER A 388 43.98 27.58 -15.40
C SER A 388 44.08 28.29 -14.04
N SER A 389 42.96 28.60 -13.37
CA SER A 389 42.98 29.18 -12.03
C SER A 389 41.59 29.16 -11.37
N MET A 390 41.46 28.39 -10.28
CA MET A 390 40.42 28.58 -9.26
C MET A 390 41.10 28.69 -7.89
N VAL A 391 40.58 29.54 -7.02
CA VAL A 391 41.21 29.80 -5.72
C VAL A 391 41.07 28.56 -4.82
N GLY A 392 42.20 27.91 -4.52
CA GLY A 392 42.27 26.85 -3.51
C GLY A 392 42.23 25.41 -4.01
N ILE A 393 42.29 25.16 -5.32
CA ILE A 393 42.29 23.81 -5.92
C ILE A 393 43.54 23.62 -6.78
N ASP A 394 44.23 22.48 -6.60
CA ASP A 394 45.43 22.14 -7.37
C ASP A 394 45.06 21.68 -8.79
N VAL A 395 44.94 22.67 -9.68
CA VAL A 395 44.58 22.52 -11.09
C VAL A 395 45.65 21.87 -11.97
N SER A 396 46.80 21.45 -11.41
CA SER A 396 47.83 20.70 -12.15
C SER A 396 47.39 19.31 -12.62
N THR A 397 46.19 18.87 -12.23
CA THR A 397 45.62 17.56 -12.56
C THR A 397 44.81 17.53 -13.86
N PHE A 398 44.30 18.67 -14.36
CA PHE A 398 43.46 18.76 -15.58
C PHE A 398 43.83 19.94 -16.48
N GLU A 399 45.13 20.12 -16.74
CA GLU A 399 45.65 21.27 -17.50
C GLU A 399 45.11 21.35 -18.93
N THR A 400 44.50 20.29 -19.48
CA THR A 400 44.11 20.22 -20.90
C THR A 400 42.66 19.78 -21.15
N GLU A 401 42.01 19.20 -20.15
CA GLU A 401 40.70 18.58 -20.23
C GLU A 401 39.58 19.62 -20.08
N PRO A 402 38.51 19.58 -20.89
CA PRO A 402 37.36 20.45 -20.68
C PRO A 402 36.82 20.30 -19.25
N THR A 403 36.62 21.43 -18.57
CA THR A 403 36.20 21.46 -17.16
C THR A 403 35.02 22.39 -16.98
N GLU A 404 34.08 22.01 -16.11
CA GLU A 404 32.99 22.87 -15.65
C GLU A 404 32.99 22.93 -14.12
N ALA A 405 32.96 24.14 -13.56
CA ALA A 405 32.86 24.37 -12.12
C ALA A 405 31.53 25.04 -11.79
N TRP A 406 30.81 24.48 -10.81
CA TRP A 406 29.51 24.94 -10.33
C TRP A 406 29.63 25.46 -8.92
N GLU A 407 29.35 26.75 -8.74
CA GLU A 407 29.43 27.42 -7.44
C GLU A 407 28.03 27.68 -6.86
N TYR A 408 27.88 27.36 -5.57
CA TYR A 408 26.66 27.56 -4.80
C TYR A 408 26.93 28.52 -3.63
N HIS A 409 26.67 29.80 -3.86
CA HIS A 409 26.88 30.93 -2.95
C HIS A 409 25.67 31.23 -2.07
N SER A 410 24.46 31.01 -2.57
CA SER A 410 23.22 31.27 -1.85
C SER A 410 22.72 29.99 -1.19
N GLY A 411 22.43 30.06 0.11
CA GLY A 411 21.97 28.90 0.88
C GLY A 411 20.55 28.51 0.48
N GLY A 412 20.43 27.63 -0.51
CA GLY A 412 19.29 26.73 -0.62
C GLY A 412 19.25 25.76 0.56
N GLU A 413 18.31 24.80 0.54
CA GLU A 413 18.09 23.83 1.63
C GLU A 413 19.35 23.04 2.04
N PHE A 414 20.40 22.99 1.19
CA PHE A 414 21.63 22.24 1.43
C PHE A 414 22.90 23.08 1.17
N HIS A 415 23.39 23.73 2.23
CA HIS A 415 24.72 24.33 2.40
C HIS A 415 25.08 25.61 1.63
N THR A 416 25.84 26.48 2.29
CA THR A 416 26.45 27.70 1.75
C THR A 416 27.92 27.48 1.40
N GLY A 417 28.33 27.82 0.16
CA GLY A 417 29.73 27.86 -0.28
C GLY A 417 30.29 26.55 -0.84
N ALA A 418 29.44 25.68 -1.41
CA ALA A 418 29.90 24.47 -2.08
C ALA A 418 30.37 24.77 -3.51
N ILE A 419 31.43 24.09 -3.95
CA ILE A 419 31.88 24.12 -5.34
C ILE A 419 32.05 22.69 -5.83
N PHE A 420 31.42 22.36 -6.96
CA PHE A 420 31.55 21.07 -7.62
C PHE A 420 32.31 21.25 -8.93
N ILE A 421 33.30 20.41 -9.17
CA ILE A 421 34.08 20.42 -10.41
C ILE A 421 33.75 19.17 -11.20
N PHE A 422 33.57 19.32 -12.50
CA PHE A 422 33.37 18.22 -13.42
C PHE A 422 34.39 18.29 -14.55
N VAL A 423 34.93 17.13 -14.93
CA VAL A 423 35.99 17.00 -15.92
C VAL A 423 35.55 16.01 -17.00
N ASP A 424 35.66 16.42 -18.26
CA ASP A 424 35.52 15.55 -19.43
C ASP A 424 36.89 14.97 -19.78
N TYR A 425 37.19 13.81 -19.20
CA TYR A 425 38.50 13.15 -19.33
C TYR A 425 38.79 12.63 -20.74
N ASP A 426 37.74 12.19 -21.45
CA ASP A 426 37.85 11.51 -22.74
C ASP A 426 37.51 12.43 -23.92
N ASN A 427 37.11 13.67 -23.63
CA ASN A 427 36.66 14.68 -24.60
C ASN A 427 35.48 14.17 -25.44
N ASP A 428 34.57 13.42 -24.80
CA ASP A 428 33.38 12.81 -25.40
C ASP A 428 32.08 13.49 -24.94
N GLY A 429 32.22 14.55 -24.12
CA GLY A 429 31.13 15.29 -23.50
C GLY A 429 30.72 14.76 -22.13
N GLU A 430 31.26 13.63 -21.66
CA GLU A 430 30.93 13.06 -20.35
C GLU A 430 31.76 13.70 -19.23
N TYR A 431 31.18 14.74 -18.63
CA TYR A 431 31.71 15.43 -17.47
C TYR A 431 31.48 14.62 -16.18
N ASN A 432 32.57 14.13 -15.58
CA ASN A 432 32.58 13.33 -14.35
C ASN A 432 32.98 14.18 -13.14
N PHE A 433 32.34 13.94 -11.99
CA PHE A 433 32.61 14.68 -10.76
C PHE A 433 34.05 14.46 -10.28
N PHE A 434 34.75 15.58 -10.05
CA PHE A 434 36.06 15.61 -9.46
C PHE A 434 35.95 15.98 -7.97
N GLY A 435 36.33 15.03 -7.10
CA GLY A 435 36.19 15.15 -5.65
C GLY A 435 37.27 14.42 -4.87
#